data_AF-A0A357LD74-F1
#
_entry.id   AF-A0A357LD74-F1
#
_cell.length_a   1.000
_cell.length_b   1.000
_cell.length_c   1.000
_cell.angle_alpha   90.00
_cell.angle_beta   90.00
_cell.angle_gamma   90.00
#
_symmetry.space_group_name_H-M   'P 1'
#
loop_
_entity.id
_entity.type
_entity.pdbx_description
1 polymer ?
#
loop_
_entity_poly.entity_id
_entity_poly.type
_entity_poly.pdbx_seq_one_letter_code
_entity_poly.pdbx_strand_id
1 'polypeptide(L)'
;MLEPVRFGLCLIIGDTDDKGALWLRTPIAAEVAGDQFDVYVAHRPVIHVPLEFAGKLAPVFAAAHQEFLETFTLETDDFNDAGFRNRIGFLPG
;
A
#
# COMPACT_ATOMS: atom_id res chain seq x y z
N MET A 1 6.64 4.94 27.55
CA MET A 1 5.80 4.54 26.40
C MET A 1 6.70 4.62 25.18
N LEU A 2 6.91 3.52 24.46
CA LEU A 2 7.69 3.54 23.23
C LEU A 2 6.81 4.14 22.12
N GLU A 3 7.40 4.97 21.27
CA GLU A 3 6.66 5.53 20.14
C GLU A 3 6.40 4.44 19.08
N PRO A 4 5.23 4.48 18.40
CA PRO A 4 4.96 3.60 17.26
C PRO A 4 6.03 3.74 16.19
N VAL A 5 6.50 2.61 15.66
CA VAL A 5 7.33 2.60 14.45
C VAL A 5 6.41 2.83 13.27
N ARG A 6 6.58 3.95 12.57
CA ARG A 6 5.77 4.31 11.39
C ARG A 6 6.69 4.42 10.18
N PHE A 7 6.29 3.82 9.08
CA PHE A 7 6.99 3.91 7.79
C PHE A 7 6.00 3.76 6.63
N GLY A 8 6.47 3.97 5.41
CA GLY A 8 5.67 3.75 4.20
C GLY A 8 6.36 2.78 3.26
N LEU A 9 5.57 1.97 2.57
CA LEU A 9 6.02 1.23 1.39
C LEU A 9 5.62 1.98 0.14
N CYS A 10 6.57 2.11 -0.79
CA CYS A 10 6.36 2.72 -2.09
C CYS A 10 6.62 1.66 -3.17
N LEU A 11 5.61 1.37 -3.98
CA LEU A 11 5.70 0.49 -5.13
C LEU A 11 5.67 1.33 -6.41
N ILE A 12 6.67 1.16 -7.27
CA ILE A 12 6.75 1.82 -8.56
C ILE A 12 6.49 0.77 -9.63
N ILE A 13 5.43 0.98 -10.41
CA ILE A 13 5.02 0.10 -11.49
C ILE A 13 5.29 0.85 -12.78
N GLY A 14 6.31 0.43 -13.53
CA GLY A 14 6.60 1.01 -14.84
C GLY A 14 5.53 0.63 -15.85
N ASP A 15 5.19 1.56 -16.73
CA ASP A 15 4.45 1.25 -17.95
C ASP A 15 5.40 0.53 -18.93
N THR A 16 4.89 -0.48 -19.65
CA THR A 16 5.69 -1.25 -20.61
C THR A 16 5.73 -0.61 -21.99
N ASP A 17 4.75 0.24 -22.30
CA ASP A 17 4.50 0.86 -23.60
C ASP A 17 4.99 2.31 -23.64
N ASP A 18 4.99 3.01 -22.51
CA ASP A 18 5.60 4.34 -22.36
C ASP A 18 6.60 4.42 -21.19
N LYS A 19 7.38 5.52 -21.12
CA LYS A 19 8.35 5.73 -20.03
C LYS A 19 7.70 6.17 -18.70
N GLY A 20 6.37 6.07 -18.61
CA GLY A 20 5.57 6.41 -17.45
C GLY A 20 5.71 5.38 -16.33
N ALA A 21 5.22 5.75 -15.15
CA ALA A 21 5.15 4.84 -14.02
C ALA A 21 4.02 5.27 -13.07
N LEU A 22 3.31 4.28 -12.54
CA LEU A 22 2.36 4.45 -11.45
C LEU A 22 3.07 4.25 -10.10
N TRP A 23 2.83 5.17 -9.17
CA TRP A 23 3.48 5.20 -7.87
C TRP A 23 2.44 4.97 -6.79
N LEU A 24 2.47 3.79 -6.19
CA LEU A 24 1.54 3.41 -5.12
C LEU A 24 2.23 3.53 -3.77
N ARG A 25 1.54 4.05 -2.76
CA ARG A 25 2.08 4.25 -1.42
C ARG A 25 1.12 3.74 -0.36
N THR A 26 1.63 2.96 0.58
CA THR A 26 0.87 2.39 1.69
C THR A 26 1.58 2.67 3.00
N PRO A 27 0.92 3.34 3.98
CA PRO A 27 1.49 3.51 5.30
C PRO A 27 1.44 2.19 6.09
N ILE A 28 2.49 1.94 6.86
CA ILE A 28 2.59 0.82 7.81
C ILE A 28 2.98 1.37 9.17
N ALA A 29 2.28 0.93 10.20
CA ALA A 29 2.62 1.23 11.59
C ALA A 29 2.70 -0.05 12.41
N ALA A 30 3.61 -0.10 13.37
CA ALA A 30 3.73 -1.17 14.34
C ALA A 30 3.81 -0.59 15.76
N GLU A 31 2.93 -1.04 16.63
CA GLU A 31 2.82 -0.63 18.03
C GLU A 31 3.08 -1.82 18.94
N VAL A 32 3.86 -1.64 20.01
CA VAL A 32 4.05 -2.71 21.00
C VAL A 32 2.82 -2.77 21.90
N ALA A 33 2.14 -3.91 21.88
CA ALA A 33 0.95 -4.20 22.68
C ALA A 33 1.22 -5.44 23.54
N GLY A 34 1.70 -5.24 24.77
CA GLY A 34 2.06 -6.35 25.66
C GLY A 34 3.22 -7.17 25.13
N ASP A 35 2.96 -8.43 24.74
CA ASP A 35 3.91 -9.41 24.22
C ASP A 35 3.86 -9.59 22.69
N GLN A 36 3.23 -8.64 22.00
CA GLN A 36 3.11 -8.62 20.55
C GLN A 36 3.26 -7.20 19.96
N PHE A 37 3.32 -7.14 18.64
CA PHE A 37 3.12 -5.94 17.84
C PHE A 37 1.70 -5.94 17.27
N ASP A 38 1.00 -4.83 17.44
CA ASP A 38 -0.17 -4.51 16.63
C ASP A 38 0.31 -3.79 15.38
N VAL A 39 0.14 -4.46 14.23
CA VAL A 39 0.59 -3.97 12.93
C VAL A 39 -0.61 -3.49 12.12
N TYR A 40 -0.51 -2.27 11.62
CA TYR A 40 -1.52 -1.61 10.81
C TYR A 40 -0.96 -1.40 9.40
N VAL A 41 -1.72 -1.84 8.39
CA VAL A 41 -1.40 -1.65 6.97
C VAL A 41 -2.54 -0.84 6.35
N ALA A 42 -2.31 0.44 6.07
CA ALA A 42 -3.35 1.38 5.64
C ALA A 42 -4.63 1.28 6.50
N HIS A 43 -5.76 0.94 5.87
CA HIS A 43 -7.07 0.84 6.49
C HIS A 43 -7.47 -0.62 6.82
N ARG A 44 -6.54 -1.57 6.70
CA ARG A 44 -6.79 -2.99 6.95
C ARG A 44 -7.03 -3.28 8.43
N PRO A 45 -7.71 -4.40 8.76
CA PRO A 45 -7.78 -4.89 10.13
C PRO A 45 -6.41 -5.04 10.78
N VAL A 46 -6.35 -4.83 12.09
CA VAL A 46 -5.11 -4.98 12.87
C VAL A 46 -4.56 -6.40 12.75
N ILE A 47 -3.24 -6.50 12.58
CA ILE A 47 -2.52 -7.76 12.48
C ILE A 47 -1.66 -7.91 13.72
N HIS A 48 -1.91 -8.97 14.49
CA HIS A 48 -1.13 -9.27 15.68
C HIS A 48 0.10 -10.10 15.30
N VAL A 49 1.29 -9.56 15.56
CA VAL A 49 2.57 -10.21 15.24
C VAL A 49 3.34 -10.42 16.55
N PRO A 50 3.77 -11.64 16.89
CA PRO A 50 4.53 -11.85 18.12
C PRO A 50 5.88 -11.12 18.06
N LEU A 51 6.43 -10.75 19.22
CA LEU A 51 7.73 -10.04 19.30
C LEU A 51 8.88 -10.83 18.65
N GLU A 52 8.79 -12.16 18.69
CA GLU A 52 9.61 -13.11 17.92
C GLU A 52 9.08 -13.28 16.49
N PHE A 53 9.09 -12.18 15.74
CA PHE A 53 8.42 -12.04 14.43
C PHE A 53 9.16 -12.73 13.27
N ALA A 54 10.37 -13.24 13.47
CA ALA A 54 11.16 -13.86 12.40
C ALA A 54 10.39 -15.02 11.75
N GLY A 55 10.15 -14.92 10.43
CA GLY A 55 9.37 -15.90 9.67
C GLY A 55 7.84 -15.82 9.85
N LYS A 56 7.33 -14.88 10.66
CA LYS A 56 5.90 -14.75 11.00
C LYS A 56 5.23 -13.51 10.40
N LEU A 57 5.89 -12.85 9.44
CA LEU A 57 5.39 -11.63 8.78
C LEU A 57 4.50 -11.88 7.55
N ALA A 58 4.25 -13.14 7.17
CA ALA A 58 3.42 -13.48 6.02
C ALA A 58 2.04 -12.78 6.01
N PRO A 59 1.32 -12.62 7.14
CA PRO A 59 0.06 -11.88 7.17
C PRO A 59 0.21 -10.40 6.84
N VAL A 60 1.30 -9.77 7.30
CA VAL A 60 1.61 -8.36 7.00
C VAL A 60 1.86 -8.16 5.51
N PHE A 61 2.62 -9.08 4.90
CA PHE A 61 2.86 -9.06 3.46
C PHE A 61 1.59 -9.28 2.64
N ALA A 62 0.72 -10.21 3.06
CA ALA A 62 -0.55 -10.44 2.40
C ALA A 62 -1.44 -9.19 2.45
N ALA A 63 -1.51 -8.50 3.59
CA ALA A 63 -2.26 -7.26 3.73
C ALA A 63 -1.69 -6.12 2.87
N ALA A 64 -0.37 -5.96 2.82
CA ALA A 64 0.28 -4.97 1.96
C ALA A 64 0.04 -5.26 0.48
N HIS A 65 0.15 -6.53 0.07
CA HIS A 65 -0.14 -6.95 -1.29
C HIS A 65 -1.59 -6.66 -1.69
N GLN A 66 -2.55 -6.99 -0.81
CA GLN A 66 -3.97 -6.70 -1.06
C GLN A 66 -4.23 -5.19 -1.18
N GLU A 67 -3.63 -4.37 -0.31
CA GLU A 67 -3.73 -2.91 -0.40
C GLU A 67 -3.20 -2.36 -1.72
N PHE A 68 -2.05 -2.82 -2.16
CA PHE A 68 -1.48 -2.41 -3.43
C PHE A 68 -2.34 -2.86 -4.62
N LEU A 69 -2.89 -4.07 -4.59
CA LEU A 69 -3.72 -4.57 -5.68
C LEU A 69 -5.03 -3.77 -5.80
N GLU A 70 -5.67 -3.46 -4.67
CA GLU A 70 -6.90 -2.66 -4.66
C GLU A 70 -6.63 -1.22 -5.10
N THR A 71 -5.56 -0.59 -4.59
CA THR A 71 -5.17 0.78 -5.00
C THR A 71 -4.79 0.81 -6.48
N PHE A 72 -4.03 -0.18 -6.95
CA PHE A 72 -3.68 -0.31 -8.37
C PHE A 72 -4.94 -0.38 -9.23
N THR A 73 -5.88 -1.26 -8.87
CA THR A 73 -7.13 -1.45 -9.62
C THR A 73 -7.91 -0.14 -9.68
N LEU A 74 -8.07 0.56 -8.56
CA LEU A 74 -8.75 1.86 -8.50
C LEU A 74 -8.09 2.91 -9.41
N GLU A 75 -6.76 3.06 -9.33
CA GLU A 75 -6.02 4.03 -10.17
C GLU A 75 -6.10 3.68 -11.66
N THR A 76 -6.06 2.39 -12.01
CA THR A 76 -6.20 1.95 -13.40
C THR A 76 -7.63 2.04 -13.91
N ASP A 77 -8.63 1.78 -13.08
CA ASP A 77 -10.04 1.93 -13.43
C ASP A 77 -10.37 3.41 -13.65
N ASP A 78 -9.85 4.29 -12.79
CA ASP A 78 -9.92 5.75 -12.96
C ASP A 78 -9.28 6.17 -14.28
N PHE A 79 -8.09 5.66 -14.61
CA PHE A 79 -7.43 5.94 -15.91
C PHE A 79 -8.25 5.44 -17.12
N ASN A 80 -8.88 4.27 -16.99
CA ASN A 80 -9.66 3.64 -18.05
C ASN A 80 -11.09 4.19 -18.19
N ASP A 81 -11.60 4.92 -17.20
CA ASP A 81 -12.90 5.58 -17.28
C ASP A 81 -12.86 6.68 -18.36
N ALA A 82 -13.81 6.62 -19.30
CA ALA A 82 -13.96 7.59 -20.37
C ALA A 82 -14.11 9.04 -19.87
N GLY A 83 -14.54 9.24 -18.61
CA GLY A 83 -14.58 10.55 -17.95
C GLY A 83 -13.21 11.15 -17.63
N PHE A 84 -12.16 10.33 -17.49
CA PHE A 84 -10.80 10.78 -17.13
C PHE A 84 -10.07 11.43 -18.28
N ARG A 85 -10.34 11.00 -19.53
CA ARG A 85 -9.86 11.65 -20.77
C ARG A 85 -10.23 13.14 -20.87
N ASN A 86 -11.27 13.57 -20.14
CA ASN A 86 -11.78 14.94 -20.15
C ASN A 86 -11.48 15.72 -18.85
N ARG A 87 -10.69 15.17 -17.91
CA ARG A 87 -10.30 15.86 -16.67
C ARG A 87 -8.99 16.63 -16.85
N ILE A 88 -8.89 17.76 -16.16
CA ILE A 88 -7.74 18.67 -16.19
C ILE A 88 -6.52 17.92 -15.62
N GLY A 89 -5.50 17.69 -16.46
CA GLY A 89 -4.25 17.03 -16.04
C GLY A 89 -3.64 16.10 -17.09
N PHE A 90 -4.41 15.66 -18.08
CA PHE A 90 -3.92 14.86 -19.21
C PHE A 90 -3.71 15.75 -20.43
N LEU A 91 -2.48 15.79 -20.94
CA LEU A 91 -2.19 16.43 -22.22
C LEU A 91 -2.68 15.50 -23.34
N PRO A 92 -3.52 15.96 -24.28
CA PRO A 92 -3.79 15.20 -25.48
C PRO A 92 -2.50 15.09 -26.30
N GLY A 93 -2.17 13.86 -26.70
CA GLY A 93 -1.22 13.63 -27.79
C GLY A 93 -1.78 14.11 -29.13
#